data_AF-A0A2S9XWQ8-F1
#
_entry.id   AF-A0A2S9XWQ8-F1
#
_cell.length_a   1.000
_cell.length_b   1.000
_cell.length_c   1.000
_cell.angle_alpha   90.00
_cell.angle_beta   90.00
_cell.angle_gamma   90.00
#
_symmetry.space_group_name_H-M   'P 1'
#
loop_
_entity.id
_entity.type
_entity.pdbx_description
1 polymer ?
#
loop_
_entity_poly.entity_id
_entity_poly.type
_entity_poly.pdbx_seq_one_letter_code
_entity_poly.pdbx_strand_id
1 'polypeptide(L)'
;MKGMIKFAVIAPLLLSVGCTFIARDPDSYREVTRELVETRGADLEDCYDVALRTDESVGGTVVVNFTVEKKTGKIMNPVVDEAQSNAPAELSSCVITAIDGLQLDPPDAREGQATFRWKFEAKPAAPAA
;
A
#
# COMPACT_ATOMS: atom_id res chain seq x y z
N MET A 1 30.35 56.59 23.52
CA MET A 1 30.01 56.56 22.08
C MET A 1 29.55 55.13 21.77
N LYS A 2 28.24 54.87 21.66
CA LYS A 2 27.54 54.59 20.37
C LYS A 2 28.34 53.58 19.51
N GLY A 3 27.88 52.37 19.21
CA GLY A 3 26.59 51.72 19.43
C GLY A 3 26.48 50.41 18.63
N MET A 4 25.22 49.98 18.49
CA MET A 4 24.69 49.05 17.48
C MET A 4 24.94 47.54 17.69
N ILE A 5 24.10 46.99 18.58
CA ILE A 5 23.56 45.63 18.50
C ILE A 5 22.98 45.41 17.09
N LYS A 6 23.50 44.42 16.36
CA LYS A 6 22.90 43.92 15.12
C LYS A 6 22.00 42.74 15.46
N PHE A 7 20.70 43.02 15.60
CA PHE A 7 19.65 42.01 15.60
C PHE A 7 19.59 41.38 14.19
N ALA A 8 20.02 40.13 14.06
CA ALA A 8 19.72 39.32 12.90
C ALA A 8 18.25 38.87 13.01
N VAL A 9 17.40 39.38 12.12
CA VAL A 9 16.00 38.99 12.01
C VAL A 9 15.95 37.60 11.37
N ILE A 10 15.67 36.57 12.18
CA ILE A 10 15.32 35.24 11.70
C ILE A 10 13.84 35.30 11.32
N ALA A 11 13.55 35.40 10.02
CA ALA A 11 12.19 35.30 9.51
C ALA A 11 11.77 33.82 9.50
N PRO A 12 10.74 33.40 10.24
CA PRO A 12 10.22 32.05 10.12
C PRO A 12 9.43 31.93 8.80
N LEU A 13 9.95 31.13 7.87
CA LEU A 13 9.19 30.61 6.75
C LEU A 13 8.08 29.71 7.31
N LEU A 14 6.88 30.27 7.46
CA LEU A 14 5.66 29.50 7.68
C LEU A 14 5.42 28.66 6.41
N LEU A 15 5.87 27.41 6.42
CA LEU A 15 5.40 26.39 5.50
C LEU A 15 3.91 26.22 5.78
N SER A 16 3.08 26.90 4.99
CA SER A 16 1.65 26.66 4.96
C SER A 16 1.43 25.21 4.56
N VAL A 17 1.14 24.35 5.54
CA VAL A 17 0.39 23.10 5.34
C VAL A 17 -1.01 23.47 4.85
N GLY A 18 -1.08 23.95 3.62
CA GLY A 18 -2.32 24.18 2.91
C GLY A 18 -2.90 22.83 2.56
N CYS A 19 -4.19 22.63 2.83
CA CYS A 19 -4.94 21.46 2.36
C CYS A 19 -4.65 21.26 0.87
N THR A 20 -3.89 20.21 0.54
CA THR A 20 -3.63 19.83 -0.84
C THR A 20 -4.92 19.22 -1.40
N PHE A 21 -5.68 20.02 -2.14
CA PHE A 21 -6.87 19.55 -2.86
C PHE A 21 -6.45 18.83 -4.14
N ILE A 22 -5.70 17.75 -3.99
CA ILE A 22 -5.25 16.94 -5.13
C ILE A 22 -6.43 16.10 -5.60
N ALA A 23 -6.70 16.17 -6.90
CA ALA A 23 -7.61 15.28 -7.59
C ALA A 23 -6.85 14.66 -8.77
N ARG A 24 -6.18 13.53 -8.53
CA ARG A 24 -5.39 12.79 -9.53
C ARG A 24 -6.27 12.13 -10.55
N ASP A 25 -5.98 12.28 -11.84
CA ASP A 25 -6.63 11.51 -12.90
C ASP A 25 -6.47 9.98 -12.66
N PRO A 26 -7.26 9.14 -13.34
CA PRO A 26 -7.26 7.70 -13.07
C PRO A 26 -5.90 7.00 -13.22
N ASP A 27 -5.04 7.44 -14.14
CA ASP A 27 -3.75 6.81 -14.38
C ASP A 27 -2.76 7.18 -13.28
N SER A 28 -2.67 8.47 -12.95
CA SER A 28 -1.87 8.96 -11.82
C SER A 28 -2.32 8.34 -10.49
N TYR A 29 -3.64 8.14 -10.32
CA TYR A 29 -4.20 7.51 -9.13
C TYR A 29 -3.78 6.04 -9.00
N ARG A 30 -3.89 5.28 -10.11
CA ARG A 30 -3.46 3.89 -10.18
C ARG A 30 -1.98 3.74 -9.81
N GLU A 31 -1.14 4.64 -10.32
CA GLU A 31 0.30 4.60 -10.09
C GLU A 31 0.64 4.78 -8.61
N VAL A 32 0.15 5.85 -7.97
CA VAL A 32 0.46 6.10 -6.54
C VAL A 32 -0.14 5.04 -5.62
N THR A 33 -1.32 4.49 -5.94
CA THR A 33 -1.89 3.38 -5.16
C THR A 33 -1.07 2.11 -5.32
N ARG A 34 -0.57 1.82 -6.53
CA ARG A 34 0.36 0.71 -6.77
C ARG A 34 1.63 0.87 -5.95
N GLU A 35 2.27 2.04 -6.04
CA GLU A 35 3.49 2.34 -5.27
C GLU A 35 3.26 2.16 -3.76
N LEU A 36 2.11 2.64 -3.25
CA LEU A 36 1.75 2.50 -1.84
C LEU A 36 1.65 1.03 -1.42
N VAL A 37 0.93 0.18 -2.16
CA VAL A 37 0.82 -1.24 -1.78
C VAL A 37 2.12 -2.02 -2.00
N GLU A 38 2.95 -1.62 -2.95
CA GLU A 38 4.28 -2.20 -3.18
C GLU A 38 5.26 -1.94 -2.03
N THR A 39 5.03 -0.90 -1.20
CA THR A 39 5.81 -0.71 0.05
C THR A 39 5.69 -1.88 1.02
N ARG A 40 4.67 -2.72 0.89
CA ARG A 40 4.45 -3.93 1.69
C ARG A 40 5.17 -5.16 1.16
N GLY A 41 6.03 -5.04 0.15
CA GLY A 41 6.74 -6.18 -0.44
C GLY A 41 7.35 -7.13 0.59
N ALA A 42 8.03 -6.61 1.62
CA ALA A 42 8.59 -7.42 2.70
C ALA A 42 7.53 -8.12 3.57
N ASP A 43 6.47 -7.40 3.96
CA ASP A 43 5.35 -7.98 4.73
C ASP A 43 4.64 -9.09 3.93
N LEU A 44 4.53 -8.93 2.61
CA LEU A 44 3.92 -9.91 1.71
C LEU A 44 4.83 -11.12 1.46
N GLU A 45 6.15 -10.92 1.43
CA GLU A 45 7.14 -12.00 1.41
C GLU A 45 7.06 -12.82 2.71
N ASP A 46 6.98 -12.16 3.87
CA ASP A 46 6.78 -12.82 5.16
C ASP A 46 5.49 -13.64 5.21
N CYS A 47 4.38 -13.11 4.67
CA CYS A 47 3.13 -13.85 4.51
C CYS A 47 3.32 -15.14 3.69
N TYR A 48 4.09 -15.04 2.59
CA TYR A 48 4.34 -16.18 1.72
C TYR A 48 5.27 -17.22 2.38
N ASP A 49 6.29 -16.76 3.08
CA ASP A 49 7.21 -17.61 3.84
C ASP A 49 6.48 -18.42 4.93
N VAL A 50 5.52 -17.82 5.62
CA VAL A 50 4.67 -18.54 6.58
C VAL A 50 3.85 -19.63 5.88
N ALA A 51 3.28 -19.33 4.72
CA ALA A 51 2.54 -20.31 3.93
C ALA A 51 3.46 -21.47 3.48
N LEU A 52 4.67 -21.16 3.00
CA LEU A 52 5.66 -22.14 2.54
C LEU A 52 6.12 -23.10 3.64
N ARG A 53 6.13 -22.66 4.91
CA ARG A 53 6.44 -23.54 6.05
C ARG A 53 5.37 -24.61 6.30
N THR A 54 4.15 -24.36 5.83
CA THR A 54 3.00 -25.27 5.95
C THR A 54 2.89 -26.17 4.72
N ASP A 55 3.11 -25.61 3.53
CA ASP A 55 3.09 -26.31 2.25
C ASP A 55 4.15 -25.71 1.31
N GLU A 56 5.23 -26.46 1.05
CA GLU A 56 6.33 -26.01 0.20
C GLU A 56 5.93 -25.84 -1.27
N SER A 57 4.80 -26.43 -1.68
CA SER A 57 4.23 -26.29 -3.01
C SER A 57 3.20 -25.17 -3.12
N VAL A 58 2.98 -24.41 -2.03
CA VAL A 58 1.99 -23.34 -2.01
C VAL A 58 2.33 -22.25 -3.02
N GLY A 59 1.31 -21.89 -3.79
CA GLY A 59 1.33 -20.79 -4.73
C GLY A 59 -0.09 -20.39 -5.05
N GLY A 60 -0.23 -19.48 -6.00
CA GLY A 60 -1.54 -19.02 -6.46
C GLY A 60 -1.60 -17.52 -6.56
N THR A 61 -2.83 -17.02 -6.66
CA THR A 61 -3.13 -15.63 -6.88
C THR A 61 -4.08 -15.14 -5.80
N VAL A 62 -3.73 -14.00 -5.20
CA VAL A 62 -4.60 -13.25 -4.28
C VAL A 62 -5.03 -11.99 -5.01
N VAL A 63 -6.34 -11.78 -5.11
CA VAL A 63 -6.94 -10.56 -5.67
C VAL A 63 -7.70 -9.88 -4.55
N VAL A 64 -7.40 -8.61 -4.29
CA VAL A 64 -8.05 -7.83 -3.23
C VAL A 64 -8.71 -6.60 -3.82
N ASN A 65 -9.97 -6.39 -3.45
CA ASN A 65 -10.72 -5.17 -3.69
C ASN A 65 -10.67 -4.32 -2.43
N PHE A 66 -10.44 -3.02 -2.56
CA PHE A 66 -10.46 -2.09 -1.44
C PHE A 66 -10.89 -0.69 -1.86
N THR A 67 -11.30 0.10 -0.87
CA THR A 67 -11.60 1.51 -1.01
C THR A 67 -10.44 2.33 -0.48
N VAL A 68 -10.08 3.40 -1.17
CA VAL A 68 -9.18 4.43 -0.65
C VAL A 68 -10.02 5.65 -0.30
N GLU A 69 -10.10 5.94 0.98
CA GLU A 69 -10.96 6.98 1.54
C GLU A 69 -10.50 8.37 1.07
N LYS A 70 -11.44 9.16 0.54
CA LYS A 70 -11.18 10.55 0.16
C LYS A 70 -10.70 11.38 1.36
N LYS A 71 -9.84 12.37 1.10
CA LYS A 71 -9.27 13.32 2.06
C LYS A 71 -8.34 12.73 3.13
N THR A 72 -8.43 11.44 3.43
CA THR A 72 -7.48 10.74 4.32
C THR A 72 -6.46 9.92 3.54
N GLY A 73 -6.85 9.39 2.37
CA GLY A 73 -6.02 8.51 1.56
C GLY A 73 -5.91 7.09 2.12
N LYS A 74 -6.69 6.74 3.16
CA LYS A 74 -6.58 5.47 3.88
C LYS A 74 -7.23 4.33 3.08
N ILE A 75 -6.53 3.20 2.94
CA ILE A 75 -7.07 1.94 2.46
C ILE A 75 -8.04 1.39 3.52
N MET A 76 -9.25 1.11 3.10
CA MET A 76 -10.38 0.67 3.91
C MET A 76 -11.07 -0.51 3.26
N ASN A 77 -11.60 -1.39 4.11
CA ASN A 77 -12.39 -2.56 3.71
C ASN A 77 -11.69 -3.44 2.65
N PRO A 78 -10.41 -3.82 2.81
CA PRO A 78 -9.80 -4.79 1.92
C PRO A 78 -10.52 -6.14 2.02
N VAL A 79 -10.97 -6.65 0.88
CA VAL A 79 -11.70 -7.92 0.77
C VAL A 79 -11.15 -8.73 -0.40
N VAL A 80 -10.89 -10.01 -0.17
CA VAL A 80 -10.46 -10.94 -1.22
C VAL A 80 -11.59 -11.20 -2.20
N ASP A 81 -11.28 -11.10 -3.49
CA ASP A 81 -12.14 -11.58 -4.56
C ASP A 81 -11.96 -13.10 -4.69
N GLU A 82 -12.83 -13.87 -4.03
CA GLU A 82 -12.79 -15.33 -4.06
C GLU A 82 -12.99 -15.90 -5.46
N ALA A 83 -13.68 -15.20 -6.36
CA ALA A 83 -13.89 -15.65 -7.73
C ALA A 83 -12.63 -15.51 -8.60
N GLN A 84 -11.72 -14.60 -8.23
CA GLN A 84 -10.47 -14.35 -8.97
C GLN A 84 -9.21 -14.80 -8.23
N SER A 85 -9.36 -15.34 -7.02
CA SER A 85 -8.28 -15.82 -6.17
C SER A 85 -8.27 -17.35 -6.09
N ASN A 86 -7.07 -17.93 -5.99
CA ASN A 86 -6.88 -19.37 -5.82
C ASN A 86 -5.76 -19.72 -4.83
N ALA A 87 -5.14 -18.71 -4.21
CA ALA A 87 -4.23 -18.92 -3.10
C ALA A 87 -5.00 -19.37 -1.84
N PRO A 88 -4.34 -20.03 -0.87
CA PRO A 88 -4.98 -20.42 0.37
C PRO A 88 -5.54 -19.24 1.17
N ALA A 89 -6.55 -19.51 1.98
CA ALA A 89 -7.23 -18.51 2.81
C ALA A 89 -6.26 -17.79 3.76
N GLU A 90 -5.32 -18.52 4.38
CA GLU A 90 -4.37 -17.92 5.33
C GLU A 90 -3.41 -16.94 4.66
N LEU A 91 -2.90 -17.27 3.46
CA LEU A 91 -2.08 -16.35 2.68
C LEU A 91 -2.89 -15.11 2.29
N SER A 92 -4.14 -15.31 1.85
CA SER A 92 -5.04 -14.23 1.47
C SER A 92 -5.37 -13.28 2.64
N SER A 93 -5.60 -13.84 3.84
CA SER A 93 -5.86 -13.09 5.08
C SER A 93 -4.65 -12.26 5.51
N CYS A 94 -3.45 -12.83 5.39
CA CYS A 94 -2.20 -12.13 5.68
C CYS A 94 -1.99 -10.93 4.72
N VAL A 95 -2.25 -11.11 3.42
CA VAL A 95 -2.17 -10.02 2.42
C VAL A 95 -3.15 -8.89 2.74
N ILE A 96 -4.42 -9.20 3.04
CA ILE A 96 -5.42 -8.20 3.48
C ILE A 96 -4.89 -7.41 4.67
N THR A 97 -4.36 -8.11 5.69
CA THR A 97 -3.86 -7.50 6.92
C THR A 97 -2.67 -6.56 6.66
N ALA A 98 -1.78 -6.94 5.75
CA ALA A 98 -0.60 -6.15 5.41
C ALA A 98 -0.93 -4.80 4.74
N ILE A 99 -2.03 -4.74 3.97
CA ILE A 99 -2.41 -3.52 3.23
C ILE A 99 -3.47 -2.68 3.93
N ASP A 100 -4.19 -3.23 4.91
CA ASP A 100 -5.24 -2.50 5.62
C ASP A 100 -4.67 -1.26 6.33
N GLY A 101 -5.37 -0.13 6.16
CA GLY A 101 -4.99 1.13 6.79
C GLY A 101 -3.76 1.83 6.22
N LEU A 102 -3.13 1.31 5.16
CA LEU A 102 -2.17 2.07 4.37
C LEU A 102 -2.74 3.41 3.92
N GLN A 103 -1.91 4.44 3.83
CA GLN A 103 -2.39 5.80 3.56
C GLN A 103 -1.60 6.47 2.44
N LEU A 104 -2.33 6.97 1.43
CA LEU A 104 -1.77 7.89 0.45
C LEU A 104 -1.45 9.24 1.10
N ASP A 105 -0.22 9.71 0.91
CA ASP A 105 0.20 11.05 1.27
C ASP A 105 0.87 11.72 0.05
N PRO A 106 0.31 12.81 -0.50
CA PRO A 106 -0.91 13.48 -0.07
C PRO A 106 -2.20 12.70 -0.45
N PRO A 107 -3.29 12.86 0.33
CA PRO A 107 -4.57 12.24 0.02
C PRO A 107 -5.23 12.85 -1.21
N ASP A 108 -6.20 12.14 -1.77
CA ASP A 108 -7.01 12.63 -2.91
C ASP A 108 -8.36 13.19 -2.44
N ALA A 109 -8.88 14.19 -3.13
CA ALA A 109 -10.21 14.73 -2.90
C ALA A 109 -11.32 13.75 -3.30
N ARG A 110 -11.00 12.76 -4.15
CA ARG A 110 -11.90 11.70 -4.60
C ARG A 110 -11.69 10.41 -3.84
N GLU A 111 -12.78 9.66 -3.72
CA GLU A 111 -12.74 8.27 -3.28
C GLU A 111 -12.25 7.41 -4.45
N GLY A 112 -11.39 6.43 -4.16
CA GLY A 112 -10.92 5.48 -5.15
C GLY A 112 -11.38 4.07 -4.84
N GLN A 113 -11.80 3.34 -5.87
CA GLN A 113 -12.02 1.91 -5.81
C GLN A 113 -10.87 1.24 -6.56
N ALA A 114 -10.19 0.30 -5.91
CA ALA A 114 -9.04 -0.38 -6.48
C ALA A 114 -9.16 -1.89 -6.34
N THR A 115 -8.62 -2.58 -7.33
CA THR A 115 -8.41 -4.03 -7.32
C THR A 115 -6.93 -4.26 -7.57
N PHE A 116 -6.28 -5.03 -6.72
CA PHE A 116 -4.87 -5.37 -6.87
C PHE A 116 -4.68 -6.89 -6.82
N ARG A 117 -3.72 -7.38 -7.61
CA ARG A 117 -3.45 -8.81 -7.80
C ARG A 117 -2.01 -9.12 -7.45
N TRP A 118 -1.80 -10.04 -6.52
CA TRP A 118 -0.51 -10.62 -6.19
C TRP A 118 -0.45 -12.06 -6.66
N LYS A 119 0.66 -12.43 -7.29
CA LYS A 119 0.94 -13.80 -7.71
C LYS A 119 2.09 -14.34 -6.86
N PHE A 120 1.85 -15.49 -6.24
CA PHE A 120 2.82 -16.24 -5.46
C PHE A 120 3.18 -17.50 -6.24
N GLU A 121 4.47 -17.72 -6.50
CA GLU A 121 4.94 -18.79 -7.37
C GLU A 121 5.29 -20.03 -6.56
N ALA A 122 4.54 -21.12 -6.76
CA ALA A 122 4.88 -22.40 -6.16
C ALA A 122 6.31 -22.81 -6.52
N LYS A 123 7.06 -23.36 -5.54
CA LYS A 123 8.34 -23.98 -5.85
C LYS A 123 8.09 -25.12 -6.85
N PRO A 124 8.90 -25.22 -7.93
CA PRO A 124 8.81 -26.36 -8.83
C PRO A 124 8.95 -27.65 -8.03
N ALA A 125 8.05 -28.61 -8.24
CA ALA A 125 8.22 -29.95 -7.68
C ALA A 125 9.60 -30.47 -8.10
N ALA A 126 10.40 -30.94 -7.14
CA ALA A 126 11.65 -31.61 -7.46
C ALA A 126 11.35 -32.75 -8.46
N PRO A 127 12.11 -32.89 -9.56
CA PRO A 127 11.85 -33.92 -10.54
C PRO A 127 11.90 -35.28 -9.84
N ALA A 128 10.89 -36.12 -10.09
CA ALA A 128 10.85 -37.49 -9.60
C ALA A 128 12.12 -38.21 -10.07
N ALA A 129 12.89 -38.73 -9.12
CA ALA A 129 14.12 -39.49 -9.37
C ALA A 129 13.82 -40.89 -9.88
#